data_AF-A0AA42R686-F1
#
_entry.id   AF-A0AA42R686-F1
#
_cell.length_a   1.000
_cell.length_b   1.000
_cell.length_c   1.000
_cell.angle_alpha   90.00
_cell.angle_beta   90.00
_cell.angle_gamma   90.00
#
_symmetry.space_group_name_H-M   'P 1'
#
loop_
_entity.id
_entity.type
_entity.pdbx_description
1 polymer ?
#
loop_
_entity_poly.entity_id
_entity_poly.type
_entity_poly.pdbx_seq_one_letter_code
_entity_poly.pdbx_strand_id
1 'polypeptide(L)'
;MKPVLWLLLVAALPVQAGTLRCKNALLTEGDTTAELLVRCGQPMLKEDLTRFEENGFGVRVTVKYAERWTYNFGKREFMQFVTVENGVITDIADGPRGG
;
A
#
# COMPACT_ATOMS: atom_id res chain seq x y z
N MET A 1 45.74 17.25 -26.22
CA MET A 1 44.60 16.44 -26.68
C MET A 1 43.71 16.21 -25.47
N LYS A 2 42.49 16.75 -25.47
CA LYS A 2 41.64 16.90 -24.28
C LYS A 2 40.83 15.61 -24.04
N PRO A 3 40.92 14.95 -22.86
CA PRO A 3 40.01 13.84 -22.56
C PRO A 3 38.62 14.42 -22.30
N VAL A 4 37.67 14.08 -23.18
CA VAL A 4 36.26 14.41 -23.01
C VAL A 4 35.72 13.51 -21.89
N LEU A 5 35.65 14.08 -20.69
CA LEU A 5 34.99 13.49 -19.53
C LEU A 5 33.48 13.47 -19.79
N TRP A 6 32.95 12.33 -20.25
CA TRP A 6 31.51 12.10 -20.34
C TRP A 6 30.95 12.02 -18.91
N LEU A 7 30.31 13.10 -18.44
CA LEU A 7 29.46 13.07 -17.25
C LEU A 7 28.22 12.22 -17.57
N LEU A 8 28.14 11.01 -17.03
CA LEU A 8 26.90 10.24 -16.93
C LEU A 8 26.01 10.92 -15.88
N LEU A 9 25.06 11.74 -16.34
CA LEU A 9 24.01 12.31 -15.50
C LEU A 9 22.96 11.22 -15.25
N VAL A 10 23.05 10.52 -14.11
CA VAL A 10 22.02 9.57 -13.70
C VAL A 10 20.82 10.38 -13.20
N ALA A 11 19.77 10.45 -14.02
CA ALA A 11 18.50 11.04 -13.62
C ALA A 11 17.82 10.12 -12.59
N ALA A 12 17.76 10.54 -11.33
CA ALA A 12 16.98 9.84 -10.31
C ALA A 12 15.49 10.10 -10.56
N LEU A 13 14.75 9.05 -10.94
CA LEU A 13 13.29 9.12 -11.01
C LEU A 13 12.73 9.08 -9.57
N PRO A 14 11.73 9.92 -9.24
CA PRO A 14 11.09 9.81 -7.93
C PRO A 14 10.31 8.49 -7.87
N VAL A 15 10.66 7.64 -6.90
CA VAL A 15 9.81 6.53 -6.46
C VAL A 15 8.75 7.13 -5.55
N GLN A 16 7.49 7.01 -5.94
CA GLN A 16 6.36 7.48 -5.14
C GLN A 16 5.92 6.31 -4.26
N ALA A 17 6.31 6.34 -2.99
CA ALA A 17 5.85 5.39 -1.98
C ALA A 17 4.76 6.04 -1.14
N GLY A 18 3.66 5.32 -0.90
CA GLY A 18 2.61 5.77 0.00
C GLY A 18 3.08 5.74 1.45
N THR A 19 2.57 6.65 2.28
CA THR A 19 2.85 6.64 3.74
C THR A 19 1.57 6.76 4.52
N LEU A 20 1.37 5.89 5.50
CA LEU A 20 0.23 5.91 6.39
C LEU A 20 0.64 6.62 7.69
N ARG A 21 -0.06 7.71 8.03
CA ARG A 21 0.16 8.43 9.29
C ARG A 21 -0.91 8.06 10.31
N CYS A 22 -0.47 7.55 11.46
CA CYS A 22 -1.34 7.19 12.58
C CYS A 22 -0.88 7.92 13.84
N LYS A 23 -1.52 9.06 14.15
CA LYS A 23 -1.14 9.93 15.27
C LYS A 23 0.35 10.34 15.17
N ASN A 24 1.20 9.75 16.03
CA ASN A 24 2.65 10.00 16.11
C ASN A 24 3.49 8.91 15.42
N ALA A 25 2.84 7.97 14.72
CA ALA A 25 3.49 6.92 13.97
C ALA A 25 3.35 7.16 12.46
N LEU A 26 4.36 6.71 11.73
CA LEU A 26 4.36 6.60 10.29
C LEU A 26 4.62 5.13 9.94
N LEU A 27 3.88 4.62 8.95
CA LEU A 27 4.05 3.29 8.38
C LEU A 27 4.19 3.42 6.86
N THR A 28 4.90 2.49 6.26
CA THR A 28 5.17 2.42 4.82
C THR A 28 4.98 1.00 4.31
N GLU A 29 5.09 0.83 2.99
CA GLU A 29 5.23 -0.50 2.38
C GLU A 29 6.36 -1.30 3.07
N GLY A 30 6.13 -2.60 3.26
CA GLY A 30 7.03 -3.51 3.97
C GLY A 30 6.76 -3.65 5.46
N ASP A 31 6.06 -2.70 6.10
CA ASP A 31 5.68 -2.83 7.51
C ASP A 31 4.64 -3.95 7.69
N THR A 32 4.64 -4.56 8.87
CA THR A 32 3.77 -5.71 9.16
C THR A 32 2.38 -5.30 9.62
N THR A 33 1.40 -6.19 9.47
CA THR A 33 0.07 -6.01 10.07
C THR A 33 0.11 -5.90 11.60
N ALA A 34 1.09 -6.52 12.26
CA ALA A 34 1.29 -6.36 13.70
C ALA A 34 1.66 -4.92 14.04
N GLU A 35 2.58 -4.30 13.29
CA GLU A 35 2.94 -2.88 13.47
C GLU A 35 1.78 -1.96 13.11
N LEU A 36 1.06 -2.26 12.04
CA LEU A 36 -0.16 -1.55 11.64
C LEU A 36 -1.17 -1.54 12.79
N LEU A 37 -1.45 -2.69 13.39
CA LEU A 37 -2.39 -2.81 14.51
C LEU A 37 -1.88 -2.15 15.79
N VAL A 38 -0.60 -2.29 16.12
CA VAL A 38 -0.02 -1.67 17.33
C VAL A 38 0.01 -0.15 17.22
N ARG A 39 0.34 0.40 16.04
CA ARG A 39 0.52 1.84 15.85
C ARG A 39 -0.76 2.57 15.45
N CYS A 40 -1.62 1.95 14.64
CA CYS A 40 -2.86 2.56 14.14
C CYS A 40 -4.14 2.06 14.84
N GLY A 41 -4.09 0.87 15.45
CA GLY A 41 -5.29 0.18 15.94
C GLY A 41 -6.03 -0.58 14.83
N GLN A 42 -7.24 -1.03 15.17
CA GLN A 42 -8.11 -1.73 14.21
C GLN A 42 -8.57 -0.78 13.09
N PRO A 43 -8.63 -1.24 11.84
CA PRO A 43 -9.22 -0.46 10.75
C PRO A 43 -10.74 -0.36 10.92
N MET A 44 -11.33 0.63 10.25
CA MET A 44 -12.78 0.79 10.18
C MET A 44 -13.42 -0.33 9.35
N LEU A 45 -12.74 -0.77 8.28
CA LEU A 45 -13.23 -1.79 7.37
C LEU A 45 -12.06 -2.65 6.87
N LYS A 46 -12.32 -3.96 6.70
CA LYS A 46 -11.43 -4.89 6.00
C LYS A 46 -12.21 -5.54 4.86
N GLU A 47 -11.65 -5.52 3.67
CA GLU A 47 -12.24 -6.09 2.47
C GLU A 47 -11.28 -7.09 1.84
N ASP A 48 -11.79 -8.24 1.42
CA ASP A 48 -11.00 -9.21 0.67
C ASP A 48 -10.85 -8.73 -0.77
N LEU A 49 -9.60 -8.56 -1.21
CA LEU A 49 -9.31 -8.30 -2.61
C LEU A 49 -9.17 -9.63 -3.33
N THR A 50 -10.06 -9.84 -4.30
CA THR A 50 -10.12 -11.08 -5.08
C THR A 50 -9.92 -10.82 -6.56
N ARG A 51 -9.45 -11.84 -7.27
CA ARG A 51 -9.35 -11.84 -8.74
C ARG A 51 -9.77 -13.20 -9.29
N PHE A 52 -10.06 -13.23 -10.58
CA PHE A 52 -10.32 -14.47 -11.29
C PHE A 52 -9.02 -15.07 -11.81
N GLU A 53 -8.83 -16.37 -11.60
CA GLU A 53 -7.75 -17.15 -12.18
C GLU A 53 -8.33 -18.40 -12.85
N GLU A 54 -7.61 -18.95 -13.81
CA GLU A 54 -7.93 -20.25 -14.41
C GLU A 54 -7.03 -21.30 -13.77
N ASN A 55 -7.62 -22.39 -13.26
CA ASN A 55 -6.85 -23.49 -12.70
C ASN A 55 -6.30 -24.41 -13.81
N GLY A 56 -5.49 -25.41 -13.44
CA GLY A 56 -4.90 -26.36 -14.40
C GLY A 56 -5.91 -27.21 -15.19
N PHE A 57 -7.21 -27.09 -14.93
CA PHE A 57 -8.29 -27.79 -15.62
C PHE A 57 -9.13 -26.86 -16.51
N GLY A 58 -8.73 -25.59 -16.70
CA GLY A 58 -9.49 -24.63 -17.49
C GLY A 58 -10.70 -24.03 -16.77
N VAL A 59 -10.82 -24.23 -15.46
CA VAL A 59 -11.95 -23.73 -14.67
C VAL A 59 -11.59 -22.38 -14.04
N ARG A 60 -12.48 -21.40 -14.24
CA ARG A 60 -12.36 -20.08 -13.63
C ARG A 60 -12.70 -20.14 -12.14
N VAL A 61 -11.74 -19.76 -11.31
CA VAL A 61 -11.85 -19.71 -9.85
C VAL A 61 -11.62 -18.29 -9.34
N THR A 62 -12.21 -17.96 -8.19
CA THR A 62 -11.95 -16.69 -7.51
C THR A 62 -10.89 -16.92 -6.43
N VAL A 63 -9.80 -16.18 -6.47
CA VAL A 63 -8.73 -16.26 -5.48
C VAL A 63 -8.66 -14.95 -4.70
N LYS A 64 -8.53 -15.03 -3.38
CA LYS A 64 -8.15 -13.90 -2.54
C LYS A 64 -6.63 -13.74 -2.63
N TYR A 65 -6.17 -12.58 -3.07
CA TYR A 65 -4.74 -12.30 -3.17
C TYR A 65 -4.27 -11.30 -2.11
N ALA A 66 -5.16 -10.45 -1.60
CA ALA A 66 -4.84 -9.43 -0.61
C ALA A 66 -6.06 -9.07 0.25
N GLU A 67 -5.84 -8.19 1.22
CA GLU A 67 -6.88 -7.48 1.96
C GLU A 67 -6.70 -5.98 1.78
N ARG A 68 -7.80 -5.23 1.69
CA ARG A 68 -7.79 -3.77 1.83
C ARG A 68 -8.30 -3.40 3.20
N TRP A 69 -7.47 -2.70 3.96
CA TRP A 69 -7.81 -2.17 5.28
C TRP A 69 -8.04 -0.67 5.15
N THR A 70 -9.20 -0.20 5.59
CA THR A 70 -9.58 1.22 5.50
C THR A 70 -9.51 1.88 6.86
N TYR A 71 -8.76 2.97 6.94
CA TYR A 71 -8.69 3.84 8.11
C TYR A 71 -9.37 5.18 7.82
N ASN A 72 -10.24 5.63 8.73
CA ASN A 72 -10.88 6.94 8.64
C ASN A 72 -10.42 7.81 9.82
N PHE A 73 -9.70 8.88 9.51
CA PHE A 73 -9.19 9.85 10.51
C PHE A 73 -10.07 11.11 10.64
N GLY A 74 -11.28 11.07 10.07
CA GLY A 74 -12.29 12.11 10.17
C GLY A 74 -12.34 13.06 8.97
N LYS A 75 -13.36 13.93 8.96
CA LYS A 75 -13.77 14.80 7.84
C LYS A 75 -12.71 15.65 7.16
N ARG A 76 -11.62 15.97 7.87
CA ARG A 76 -10.55 16.84 7.34
C ARG A 76 -9.47 16.07 6.61
N GLU A 77 -9.42 14.76 6.79
CA GLU A 77 -8.43 13.85 6.23
C GLU A 77 -9.06 13.00 5.12
N PHE A 78 -8.23 12.54 4.19
CA PHE A 78 -8.62 11.44 3.30
C PHE A 78 -8.61 10.14 4.10
N MET A 79 -9.58 9.27 3.86
CA MET A 79 -9.48 7.89 4.32
C MET A 79 -8.22 7.27 3.71
N GLN A 80 -7.59 6.36 4.43
CA GLN A 80 -6.41 5.67 3.96
C GLN A 80 -6.78 4.23 3.64
N PHE A 81 -6.51 3.82 2.40
CA PHE A 81 -6.63 2.43 1.96
C PHE A 81 -5.25 1.79 2.02
N VAL A 82 -5.15 0.73 2.81
CA VAL A 82 -3.90 -0.01 3.02
C VAL A 82 -4.10 -1.41 2.45
N THR A 83 -3.36 -1.74 1.39
CA THR A 83 -3.37 -3.10 0.84
C THR A 83 -2.38 -3.95 1.62
N VAL A 84 -2.83 -5.11 2.06
CA VAL A 84 -2.06 -6.06 2.84
C VAL A 84 -2.02 -7.39 2.10
N GLU A 85 -0.81 -7.87 1.83
CA GLU A 85 -0.56 -9.19 1.25
C GLU A 85 0.27 -10.02 2.24
N ASN A 86 -0.24 -11.21 2.58
CA ASN A 86 0.43 -12.14 3.50
C ASN A 86 0.93 -11.49 4.82
N GLY A 87 0.17 -10.52 5.32
CA GLY A 87 0.47 -9.83 6.58
C GLY A 87 1.45 -8.66 6.48
N VAL A 88 1.78 -8.21 5.26
CA VAL A 88 2.69 -7.08 4.99
C VAL A 88 1.96 -6.00 4.18
N ILE A 89 2.23 -4.73 4.46
CA ILE A 89 1.71 -3.61 3.66
C ILE A 89 2.39 -3.61 2.29
N THR A 90 1.60 -3.67 1.23
CA THR A 90 2.10 -3.62 -0.16
C THR A 90 1.70 -2.37 -0.92
N ASP A 91 0.69 -1.63 -0.46
CA ASP A 91 0.28 -0.37 -1.07
C ASP A 91 -0.48 0.49 -0.04
N ILE A 92 -0.32 1.82 -0.15
CA ILE A 92 -1.05 2.80 0.64
C ILE A 92 -1.55 3.90 -0.30
N ALA A 93 -2.87 4.10 -0.32
CA ALA A 93 -3.51 5.05 -1.19
C ALA A 93 -4.55 5.92 -0.46
N ASP A 94 -4.73 7.14 -0.96
CA ASP A 94 -5.81 8.02 -0.51
C ASP A 94 -7.16 7.54 -1.05
N GLY A 95 -8.12 7.40 -0.14
CA GLY A 95 -9.52 7.19 -0.44
C GLY A 95 -10.33 8.50 -0.45
N PRO A 96 -11.67 8.41 -0.45
CA PRO A 96 -12.54 9.57 -0.27
C PRO A 96 -12.28 10.29 1.06
N ARG A 97 -12.71 11.55 1.17
CA ARG A 97 -12.68 12.28 2.44
C ARG A 97 -13.49 11.54 3.51
N GLY A 98 -12.98 11.55 4.74
CA GLY A 98 -13.66 10.95 5.88
C GLY A 98 -15.06 11.54 6.12
N GLY A 99 -15.95 10.72 6.67
CA GLY A 99 -17.29 11.10 7.12
C GLY A 99 -17.35 11.74 8.50
#